data_AF-A0A7X9PGJ1-F1
#
_entry.id   AF-A0A7X9PGJ1-F1
#
_cell.length_a   1.000
_cell.length_b   1.000
_cell.length_c   1.000
_cell.angle_alpha   90.00
_cell.angle_beta   90.00
_cell.angle_gamma   90.00
#
_symmetry.space_group_name_H-M   'P 1'
#
loop_
_entity.id
_entity.type
_entity.pdbx_description
1 polymer ?
#
loop_
_entity_poly.entity_id
_entity_poly.type
_entity_poly.pdbx_seq_one_letter_code
_entity_poly.pdbx_strand_id
1 'polypeptide(L)'
;MKALKSSKGFTLIEIIAVLVILGILAAVAVPRYIDMQGEAKKAAAKGQIAEMKSSANLAYAKAFLSKGSQPTIGDIVTALGTSSAQDVGTAPDIWNIEFQRGTGNSLKLVVNSRNTDTGYNATGTWNMPSN
;
A
#
# COMPACT_ATOMS: atom_id res chain seq x y z
N MET A 1 -8.18 12.69 -65.99
CA MET A 1 -6.88 12.65 -65.27
C MET A 1 -7.10 13.10 -63.84
N LYS A 2 -6.79 12.26 -62.86
CA LYS A 2 -7.07 12.50 -61.43
C LYS A 2 -5.85 13.21 -60.83
N ALA A 3 -5.99 14.46 -60.40
CA ALA A 3 -4.90 15.20 -59.77
C ALA A 3 -4.50 14.50 -58.46
N LEU A 4 -3.24 14.06 -58.36
CA LEU A 4 -2.68 13.50 -57.14
C LEU A 4 -2.55 14.63 -56.11
N LYS A 5 -3.32 14.55 -55.03
CA LYS A 5 -3.29 15.51 -53.92
C LYS A 5 -1.89 15.51 -53.33
N SER A 6 -1.20 16.65 -53.35
CA SER A 6 0.11 16.81 -52.73
C SER A 6 -0.03 16.61 -51.21
N SER A 7 0.52 15.51 -50.71
CA SER A 7 0.62 15.23 -49.28
C SER A 7 1.65 16.21 -48.70
N LYS A 8 1.19 17.23 -47.97
CA LYS A 8 2.07 18.06 -47.15
C LYS A 8 2.70 17.16 -46.07
N GLY A 9 3.99 16.87 -46.19
CA GLY A 9 4.76 16.21 -45.14
C GLY A 9 5.00 17.16 -43.96
N PHE A 10 5.21 16.59 -42.77
CA PHE A 10 5.64 17.35 -41.60
C PHE A 10 7.02 17.98 -41.84
N THR A 11 7.20 19.22 -41.37
CA THR A 11 8.48 19.90 -41.43
C THR A 11 9.37 19.50 -40.25
N LEU A 12 10.70 19.56 -40.44
CA LEU A 12 11.66 19.29 -39.36
C LEU A 12 11.47 20.26 -38.18
N ILE A 13 11.12 21.52 -38.47
CA ILE A 13 10.90 22.53 -37.43
C ILE A 13 9.68 22.21 -36.56
N GLU A 14 8.61 21.65 -37.13
CA GLU A 14 7.44 21.22 -36.36
C GLU A 14 7.79 20.08 -35.39
N ILE A 15 8.61 19.12 -35.83
CA ILE A 15 9.05 18.03 -34.95
C ILE A 15 9.96 18.55 -33.83
N ILE A 16 10.89 19.47 -34.14
CA ILE A 16 11.78 20.06 -33.13
C ILE A 16 10.98 20.87 -32.10
N ALA A 17 10.04 21.70 -32.54
CA ALA A 17 9.21 22.49 -31.63
C ALA A 17 8.42 21.59 -30.65
N VAL A 18 7.87 20.47 -31.15
CA VAL A 18 7.16 19.50 -30.30
C VAL A 18 8.09 18.83 -29.29
N LEU A 19 9.28 18.40 -29.71
CA LEU A 19 10.26 17.79 -28.80
C LEU A 19 10.72 18.75 -27.70
N VAL A 20 10.89 20.03 -28.01
CA VAL A 20 11.23 21.06 -27.03
C VAL A 20 10.11 21.21 -25.99
N ILE A 21 8.85 21.31 -26.44
CA ILE A 21 7.70 21.42 -25.53
C ILE A 21 7.58 20.17 -24.65
N LEU A 22 7.66 18.97 -25.25
CA LEU A 22 7.62 17.71 -24.50
C LEU A 22 8.81 17.58 -23.52
N GLY A 23 9.99 18.08 -23.88
CA GLY A 23 11.16 18.11 -23.01
C GLY A 23 10.95 18.96 -21.76
N ILE A 24 10.38 20.17 -21.93
CA ILE A 24 10.06 21.06 -20.81
C ILE A 24 8.99 20.44 -19.90
N LEU A 25 7.92 19.88 -20.49
CA LEU A 25 6.87 19.22 -19.73
C LEU A 25 7.39 18.00 -18.97
N ALA A 26 8.23 17.17 -19.60
CA ALA A 26 8.83 16.00 -18.95
C ALA A 26 9.74 16.40 -17.79
N ALA A 27 10.55 17.46 -17.94
CA ALA A 27 11.46 17.95 -16.90
C ALA A 27 10.72 18.34 -15.60
N VAL A 28 9.49 18.88 -15.71
CA VAL A 28 8.67 19.25 -14.55
C VAL A 28 7.77 18.10 -14.09
N ALA A 29 7.22 17.31 -15.01
CA ALA A 29 6.24 16.27 -14.68
C ALA A 29 6.87 15.01 -14.07
N VAL A 30 8.06 14.60 -14.52
CA VAL A 30 8.71 13.36 -14.06
C VAL A 30 9.04 13.39 -12.56
N PRO A 31 9.70 14.43 -12.01
CA PRO A 31 9.98 14.48 -10.57
C PRO A 31 8.69 14.44 -9.74
N ARG A 32 7.68 15.24 -10.12
CA ARG A 32 6.39 15.27 -9.44
C ARG A 32 5.66 13.93 -9.49
N TYR A 33 5.75 13.20 -10.59
CA TYR A 33 5.15 11.89 -10.73
C TYR A 33 5.80 10.87 -9.79
N ILE A 34 7.13 10.88 -9.67
CA ILE A 34 7.87 10.01 -8.74
C ILE A 34 7.48 10.31 -7.29
N ASP A 35 7.41 11.59 -6.91
CA ASP A 35 6.97 12.00 -5.57
C ASP A 35 5.54 11.53 -5.27
N MET A 36 4.63 11.71 -6.23
CA MET A 36 3.22 11.33 -6.09
C MET A 36 3.05 9.81 -5.97
N GLN A 37 3.84 9.02 -6.70
CA GLN A 37 3.88 7.58 -6.51
C GLN A 37 4.33 7.20 -5.09
N GLY A 38 5.33 7.89 -4.55
CA GLY A 38 5.80 7.66 -3.19
C GLY A 38 4.72 7.97 -2.14
N GLU A 39 4.05 9.11 -2.27
CA GLU A 39 2.95 9.45 -1.36
C GLU A 39 1.75 8.50 -1.48
N ALA A 40 1.42 8.04 -2.69
CA ALA A 40 0.38 7.04 -2.90
C ALA A 40 0.71 5.71 -2.21
N LYS A 41 1.96 5.25 -2.29
CA LYS A 41 2.44 4.05 -1.58
C LYS A 41 2.34 4.21 -0.06
N LYS A 42 2.75 5.36 0.50
CA LYS A 42 2.60 5.66 1.94
C LYS A 42 1.13 5.63 2.37
N ALA A 43 0.25 6.23 1.58
CA ALA A 43 -1.18 6.25 1.87
C ALA A 43 -1.78 4.83 1.86
N ALA A 44 -1.42 4.02 0.86
CA ALA A 44 -1.83 2.61 0.78
C ALA A 44 -1.36 1.80 2.00
N ALA A 45 -0.10 1.93 2.40
CA ALA A 45 0.44 1.24 3.58
C ALA A 45 -0.29 1.64 4.88
N LYS A 46 -0.64 2.92 5.04
CA LYS A 46 -1.47 3.38 6.17
C LYS A 46 -2.89 2.80 6.11
N GLY A 47 -3.48 2.70 4.91
CA GLY A 47 -4.78 2.08 4.69
C GLY A 47 -4.80 0.62 5.12
N GLN A 48 -3.76 -0.14 4.77
CA GLN A 48 -3.61 -1.53 5.21
C GLN A 48 -3.55 -1.66 6.74
N ILE A 49 -2.81 -0.78 7.43
CA ILE A 49 -2.79 -0.79 8.90
C ILE A 49 -4.19 -0.58 9.49
N ALA A 50 -5.02 0.27 8.88
CA ALA A 50 -6.40 0.48 9.32
C ALA A 50 -7.27 -0.77 9.11
N GLU A 51 -7.13 -1.43 7.96
CA GLU A 51 -7.80 -2.70 7.66
C GLU A 51 -7.39 -3.78 8.68
N MET A 52 -6.10 -3.92 8.95
CA MET A 52 -5.60 -4.88 9.93
C MET A 52 -6.13 -4.62 11.34
N LYS A 53 -6.28 -3.37 11.76
CA LYS A 53 -6.92 -3.01 13.05
C LYS A 53 -8.38 -3.46 13.09
N SER A 54 -9.11 -3.32 11.98
CA SER A 54 -10.48 -3.82 11.86
C SER A 54 -10.53 -5.34 11.98
N SER A 55 -9.63 -6.05 11.29
CA SER A 55 -9.49 -7.50 11.39
C SER A 55 -9.16 -7.95 12.81
N ALA A 56 -8.29 -7.22 13.53
CA ALA A 56 -8.00 -7.49 14.94
C ALA A 56 -9.22 -7.30 15.85
N ASN A 57 -10.05 -6.27 15.62
CA ASN A 57 -11.32 -6.09 16.34
C ASN A 57 -12.29 -7.25 16.10
N LEU A 58 -12.41 -7.71 14.84
CA LEU A 58 -13.27 -8.83 14.51
C LEU A 58 -12.77 -10.14 15.16
N ALA A 59 -11.46 -10.36 15.15
CA ALA A 59 -10.85 -11.52 15.80
C ALA A 59 -11.03 -11.48 17.32
N TYR A 60 -10.92 -10.30 17.94
CA TYR A 60 -11.26 -10.10 19.34
C TYR A 60 -12.72 -10.49 19.64
N ALA A 61 -13.67 -9.99 18.84
CA ALA A 61 -15.09 -10.31 19.03
C ALA A 61 -15.35 -11.82 18.89
N LYS A 62 -14.76 -12.47 17.87
CA LYS A 62 -14.85 -13.92 17.67
C LYS A 62 -14.28 -14.70 18.86
N ALA A 63 -13.09 -14.31 19.34
CA ALA A 63 -12.43 -14.95 20.47
C ALA A 63 -13.20 -14.77 21.79
N PHE A 64 -13.82 -13.59 21.99
CA PHE A 64 -14.67 -13.33 23.15
C PHE A 64 -15.92 -14.21 23.15
N LEU A 65 -16.59 -14.31 22.00
CA LEU A 65 -17.78 -15.15 21.83
C LEU A 65 -17.49 -16.65 22.01
N SER A 66 -16.34 -17.14 21.53
CA SER A 66 -15.97 -18.55 21.67
C SER A 66 -15.57 -18.92 23.10
N LYS A 67 -14.94 -17.99 23.83
CA LYS A 67 -14.37 -18.25 25.16
C LYS A 67 -15.36 -17.95 26.30
N GLY A 68 -16.32 -17.07 26.08
CA GLY A 68 -17.27 -16.62 27.12
C GLY A 68 -16.60 -15.82 28.26
N SER A 69 -15.39 -15.30 28.03
CA SER A 69 -14.60 -14.51 28.97
C SER A 69 -13.59 -13.68 28.17
N GLN A 70 -12.96 -12.68 28.81
CA GLN A 70 -11.99 -11.83 28.11
C GLN A 70 -10.88 -12.69 27.46
N PRO A 71 -10.73 -12.64 26.12
CA PRO A 71 -9.72 -13.43 25.43
C PRO A 71 -8.32 -12.92 25.79
N THR A 72 -7.31 -13.74 25.55
CA THR A 72 -5.92 -13.30 25.61
C THR A 72 -5.46 -12.87 24.23
N ILE A 73 -4.32 -12.18 24.14
CA ILE A 73 -3.70 -11.91 22.84
C ILE A 73 -3.41 -13.21 22.07
N GLY A 74 -3.12 -14.32 22.75
CA GLY A 74 -2.93 -15.62 22.10
C GLY A 74 -4.20 -16.10 21.40
N ASP A 75 -5.35 -15.98 22.07
CA ASP A 75 -6.66 -16.38 21.50
C ASP A 75 -7.03 -15.52 20.28
N ILE A 76 -6.70 -14.23 20.30
CA ILE A 76 -6.93 -13.31 19.18
C ILE A 76 -6.03 -13.66 17.99
N VAL A 77 -4.75 -13.97 18.23
CA VAL A 77 -3.83 -14.41 17.17
C VAL A 77 -4.30 -15.72 16.55
N THR A 78 -4.80 -16.66 17.35
CA THR A 78 -5.42 -17.90 16.85
C THR A 78 -6.67 -17.60 16.03
N ALA A 79 -7.54 -16.69 16.49
CA ALA A 79 -8.75 -16.29 15.76
C ALA A 79 -8.45 -15.51 14.46
N LEU A 80 -7.31 -14.84 14.38
CA LEU A 80 -6.80 -14.23 13.14
C LEU A 80 -6.29 -15.29 12.14
N GLY A 81 -6.04 -16.52 12.57
CA GLY A 81 -5.44 -17.57 11.74
C GLY A 81 -3.97 -17.30 11.38
N THR A 82 -3.33 -16.33 12.04
CA THR A 82 -1.98 -15.87 11.74
C THR A 82 -1.00 -16.40 12.79
N SER A 83 -0.68 -17.69 12.74
CA SER A 83 0.50 -18.20 13.44
C SER A 83 1.74 -17.69 12.70
N SER A 84 2.22 -16.49 13.06
CA SER A 84 3.29 -15.72 12.39
C SER A 84 2.95 -15.23 10.97
N ALA A 85 3.48 -14.05 10.61
CA ALA A 85 3.34 -13.33 9.34
C ALA A 85 2.63 -14.11 8.21
N GLN A 86 1.30 -13.95 8.12
CA GLN A 86 0.58 -14.39 6.92
C GLN A 86 0.68 -13.26 5.91
N ASP A 87 1.20 -13.58 4.73
CA ASP A 87 1.31 -12.68 3.58
C ASP A 87 -0.12 -12.38 3.09
N VAL A 88 -0.81 -11.45 3.75
CA VAL A 88 -2.18 -11.05 3.38
C VAL A 88 -2.08 -9.99 2.29
N GLY A 89 -1.82 -10.39 1.05
CA GLY A 89 -1.58 -9.41 0.00
C GLY A 89 -1.86 -9.86 -1.43
N THR A 90 -3.13 -9.80 -1.84
CA THR A 90 -3.51 -9.64 -3.26
C THR A 90 -3.41 -8.17 -3.63
N ALA A 91 -2.20 -7.61 -3.68
CA ALA A 91 -1.96 -6.29 -4.25
C ALA A 91 -0.66 -6.31 -5.07
N PRO A 92 -0.63 -5.70 -6.26
CA PRO A 92 0.50 -5.73 -7.16
C PRO A 92 1.57 -4.75 -6.68
N ASP A 93 2.24 -5.08 -5.58
CA ASP A 93 3.63 -4.75 -5.28
C ASP A 93 3.90 -5.05 -3.79
N ILE A 94 4.14 -6.32 -3.51
CA ILE A 94 5.14 -6.82 -2.56
C ILE A 94 5.19 -6.14 -1.17
N TRP A 95 4.10 -6.17 -0.40
CA TRP A 95 4.10 -5.82 1.03
C TRP A 95 4.04 -7.08 1.89
N ASN A 96 4.92 -7.21 2.89
CA ASN A 96 4.76 -8.24 3.92
C ASN A 96 3.96 -7.65 5.08
N ILE A 97 2.78 -8.22 5.33
CA ILE A 97 1.89 -7.80 6.39
C ILE A 97 2.02 -8.76 7.57
N GLU A 98 2.32 -8.24 8.76
CA GLU A 98 2.49 -9.07 9.96
C GLU A 98 1.75 -8.52 11.18
N PHE A 99 1.06 -9.42 11.88
CA PHE A 99 0.61 -9.22 13.24
C PHE A 99 1.67 -9.77 14.21
N GLN A 100 2.42 -8.90 14.85
CA GLN A 100 3.37 -9.25 15.91
C GLN A 100 2.70 -9.10 17.27
N ARG A 101 3.02 -9.97 18.24
CA ARG A 101 2.58 -9.75 19.63
C ARG A 101 3.31 -8.51 20.17
N GLY A 102 2.54 -7.53 20.66
CA GLY A 102 3.08 -6.36 21.36
C GLY A 102 3.29 -6.64 22.85
N THR A 103 3.72 -5.62 23.59
CA THR A 103 3.83 -5.70 25.05
C THR A 103 2.45 -5.62 25.70
N GLY A 104 2.16 -6.49 26.67
CA GLY A 104 0.87 -6.51 27.37
C GLY A 104 -0.29 -6.96 26.48
N ASN A 105 -1.42 -6.25 26.55
CA ASN A 105 -2.63 -6.55 25.78
C ASN A 105 -2.65 -5.83 24.42
N SER A 106 -1.55 -5.89 23.67
CA SER A 106 -1.44 -5.21 22.37
C SER A 106 -0.93 -6.13 21.25
N LEU A 107 -1.36 -5.83 20.03
CA LEU A 107 -0.83 -6.38 18.78
C LEU A 107 -0.12 -5.25 18.02
N LYS A 108 1.11 -5.52 17.59
CA LYS A 108 1.84 -4.64 16.69
C LYS A 108 1.53 -5.05 15.27
N LEU A 109 1.09 -4.10 14.46
CA LEU A 109 0.76 -4.29 13.05
C LEU A 109 1.91 -3.70 12.25
N VAL A 110 2.49 -4.48 11.36
CA VAL A 110 3.63 -4.04 10.57
C VAL A 110 3.35 -4.32 9.11
N VAL A 111 3.41 -3.26 8.30
CA VAL A 111 3.51 -3.35 6.86
C VAL A 111 4.97 -3.05 6.54
N ASN A 112 5.70 -4.11 6.20
CA ASN A 112 7.08 -4.01 5.76
C ASN A 112 7.15 -4.00 4.24
N SER A 113 8.02 -3.18 3.70
CA SER A 113 8.43 -3.30 2.31
C SER A 113 9.24 -4.60 2.11
N ARG A 114 9.05 -5.26 0.97
CA ARG A 114 9.89 -6.39 0.55
C ARG A 114 10.94 -5.88 -0.45
N ASN A 115 12.11 -6.52 -0.48
CA ASN A 115 13.25 -6.21 -1.36
C ASN A 115 13.94 -4.86 -1.05
N THR A 116 14.42 -4.13 -2.06
CA THR A 116 15.25 -2.92 -1.92
C THR A 116 14.46 -1.62 -1.72
N ASP A 117 13.14 -1.68 -1.73
CA ASP A 117 12.30 -0.52 -1.41
C ASP A 117 12.32 -0.32 0.11
N THR A 118 12.91 0.76 0.61
CA THR A 118 13.04 1.04 2.06
C THR A 118 12.19 2.23 2.51
N GLY A 119 11.44 2.84 1.58
CA GLY A 119 10.78 4.13 1.80
C GLY A 119 9.44 4.08 2.52
N TYR A 120 8.86 2.89 2.75
CA TYR A 120 7.42 2.75 3.01
C TYR A 120 7.08 1.72 4.09
N ASN A 121 7.65 1.89 5.29
CA ASN A 121 7.27 1.08 6.44
C ASN A 121 6.17 1.79 7.23
N ALA A 122 5.04 1.10 7.45
CA ALA A 122 3.97 1.59 8.30
C ALA A 122 3.81 0.63 9.49
N THR A 123 3.84 1.19 10.70
CA THR A 123 3.60 0.42 11.93
C THR A 123 2.41 1.00 12.67
N GLY A 124 1.54 0.13 13.15
CA GLY A 124 0.45 0.47 14.04
C GLY A 124 0.51 -0.39 15.30
N THR A 125 -0.22 0.04 16.32
CA THR A 125 -0.55 -0.79 17.46
C THR A 125 -2.06 -0.88 17.57
N TRP A 126 -2.56 -2.10 17.75
CA TRP A 126 -3.92 -2.37 18.17
C TRP A 126 -3.86 -2.75 19.64
N ASN A 127 -4.64 -2.06 20.46
CA ASN A 127 -4.77 -2.38 21.87
C ASN A 127 -6.10 -3.08 22.07
N MET A 128 -6.07 -4.12 22.90
CA MET A 128 -7.29 -4.78 23.32
C MET A 128 -8.22 -3.77 24.00
N PRO A 129 -9.54 -3.80 23.72
CA PRO A 129 -10.50 -3.01 24.46
C PRO A 129 -10.41 -3.34 25.96
N SER A 130 -10.35 -2.30 26.80
CA SER A 130 -10.50 -2.46 28.24
C SER A 130 -11.95 -2.77 28.58
N ASN A 131 -12.16 -3.64 29.56
CA ASN A 131 -13.48 -3.93 30.12
C ASN A 131 -14.04 -2.72 30.87
#